data_AF-A0A1G5CHP8-F1
#
_entry.id   AF-A0A1G5CHP8-F1
#
_cell.length_a   1.000
_cell.length_b   1.000
_cell.length_c   1.000
_cell.angle_alpha   90.00
_cell.angle_beta   90.00
_cell.angle_gamma   90.00
#
_symmetry.space_group_name_H-M   'P 1'
#
loop_
_entity.id
_entity.type
_entity.pdbx_description
1 polymer ?
#
loop_
_entity_poly.entity_id
_entity_poly.type
_entity_poly.pdbx_seq_one_letter_code
_entity_poly.pdbx_strand_id
1 'polypeptide(L)'
;MDKNVPAIFSIWKIIGLFIALAALGYKVYFTVTNYDSISEWWAGLIFLFFVGFITSLITAVNSFTRGMVTLIISLVIVIISMCLLGIDILCLLGFAASLDDASLIDRGIFPLVNILNILASVFDLIGFFFIKNHHERLLFPDDR
;
A
#
# COMPACT_ATOMS: atom_id res chain seq x y z
N MET A 1 -34.39 -3.01 19.57
CA MET A 1 -32.97 -3.33 19.90
C MET A 1 -32.39 -3.97 18.66
N ASP A 2 -31.79 -3.14 17.81
CA ASP A 2 -31.43 -3.49 16.44
C ASP A 2 -30.15 -4.33 16.45
N LYS A 3 -30.27 -5.64 16.25
CA LYS A 3 -29.15 -6.61 16.27
C LYS A 3 -28.40 -6.69 14.93
N ASN A 4 -28.69 -5.80 13.99
CA ASN A 4 -28.13 -5.81 12.64
C ASN A 4 -27.22 -4.60 12.40
N VAL A 5 -26.25 -4.36 13.28
CA VAL A 5 -25.07 -3.59 12.88
C VAL A 5 -24.04 -4.61 12.43
N PRO A 6 -24.02 -5.03 11.14
CA PRO A 6 -22.82 -5.66 10.63
C PRO A 6 -21.70 -4.69 10.94
N ALA A 7 -20.61 -5.16 11.57
CA ALA A 7 -19.42 -4.37 11.77
C ALA A 7 -18.84 -4.06 10.37
N ILE A 8 -19.43 -3.05 9.72
CA ILE A 8 -19.24 -2.68 8.31
C ILE A 8 -17.84 -2.13 8.10
N PHE A 9 -17.27 -1.54 9.15
CA PHE A 9 -16.00 -0.83 9.11
C PHE A 9 -15.23 -1.06 10.41
N SER A 10 -13.98 -1.49 10.28
CA SER A 10 -13.05 -1.59 11.41
C SER A 10 -12.17 -0.35 11.45
N ILE A 11 -11.88 0.17 12.64
CA ILE A 11 -10.95 1.31 12.83
C ILE A 11 -9.57 1.03 12.22
N TRP A 12 -9.16 -0.24 12.18
CA TRP A 12 -7.92 -0.66 11.53
C TRP A 12 -7.92 -0.36 10.03
N LYS A 13 -9.04 -0.58 9.31
CA LYS A 13 -9.12 -0.24 7.88
C LYS A 13 -9.12 1.28 7.64
N ILE A 14 -9.64 2.07 8.59
CA ILE A 14 -9.56 3.54 8.53
C ILE A 14 -8.11 4.00 8.64
N ILE A 15 -7.35 3.44 9.58
CA ILE A 15 -5.91 3.72 9.72
C ILE A 15 -5.18 3.30 8.42
N GLY A 16 -5.48 2.11 7.90
CA GLY A 16 -4.93 1.63 6.62
C GLY A 16 -5.18 2.60 5.46
N LEU A 17 -6.41 3.12 5.35
CA LEU A 17 -6.78 4.10 4.33
C LEU A 17 -5.95 5.38 4.42
N PHE A 18 -5.80 5.96 5.62
CA PHE A 18 -5.02 7.19 5.79
C PHE A 18 -3.54 6.99 5.42
N ILE A 19 -2.96 5.84 5.80
CA ILE A 19 -1.59 5.49 5.43
C ILE A 19 -1.47 5.36 3.91
N ALA A 20 -2.40 4.67 3.25
CA ALA A 20 -2.39 4.50 1.79
C ALA A 20 -2.56 5.82 1.04
N LEU A 21 -3.43 6.71 1.52
CA LEU A 21 -3.61 8.05 0.94
C LEU A 21 -2.37 8.93 1.13
N ALA A 22 -1.71 8.86 2.29
CA ALA A 22 -0.44 9.55 2.51
C ALA A 22 0.65 9.04 1.57
N ALA A 23 0.74 7.72 1.37
CA ALA A 23 1.69 7.09 0.45
C ALA A 23 1.45 7.52 -1.01
N LEU A 24 0.19 7.50 -1.45
CA LEU A 24 -0.21 7.94 -2.79
C LEU A 24 0.02 9.44 -2.98
N GLY A 25 -0.40 10.27 -2.02
CA GLY A 25 -0.23 11.72 -2.07
C GLY A 25 1.23 12.14 -2.11
N TYR A 26 2.08 11.50 -1.29
CA TYR A 26 3.53 11.68 -1.33
C TYR A 26 4.09 11.37 -2.72
N LYS A 27 3.74 10.21 -3.29
CA LYS A 27 4.20 9.80 -4.62
C LYS A 27 3.75 10.78 -5.71
N VAL A 28 2.47 11.19 -5.72
CA VAL A 28 1.93 12.16 -6.68
C VAL A 28 2.67 13.49 -6.57
N TYR A 29 2.82 14.03 -5.36
CA TYR A 29 3.45 15.33 -5.13
C TYR A 29 4.88 15.37 -5.68
N PHE A 30 5.71 14.40 -5.33
CA PHE A 30 7.11 14.35 -5.80
C PHE A 30 7.22 14.01 -7.28
N THR A 31 6.33 13.17 -7.81
CA THR A 31 6.32 12.86 -9.26
C THR A 31 5.99 14.08 -10.09
N VAL A 32 5.03 14.90 -9.67
CA VAL A 32 4.67 16.14 -10.38
C VAL A 32 5.80 17.17 -10.27
N THR A 33 6.43 17.27 -9.09
CA THR A 33 7.51 18.24 -8.85
C THR A 33 8.77 17.92 -9.65
N ASN A 34 9.09 16.63 -9.83
CA ASN A 34 10.33 16.15 -10.45
C ASN A 34 10.08 15.38 -11.76
N TYR A 35 8.99 15.70 -12.47
CA TYR A 35 8.52 14.90 -13.61
C TYR A 35 9.60 14.67 -14.67
N ASP A 36 10.30 15.73 -15.08
CA ASP A 36 11.31 15.65 -16.14
C ASP A 36 12.44 14.67 -15.77
N SER A 37 13.03 14.83 -14.57
CA SER A 37 14.11 13.98 -14.07
C SER A 37 13.69 12.51 -13.89
N ILE A 38 12.45 12.28 -13.43
CA ILE A 38 11.90 10.94 -13.28
C ILE A 38 11.66 10.30 -14.64
N SER A 39 11.11 11.06 -15.60
CA SER A 39 10.80 10.56 -16.94
C SER A 39 12.06 10.12 -17.68
N GLU A 40 13.16 10.86 -17.53
CA GLU A 40 14.46 10.53 -18.12
C GLU A 40 15.04 9.27 -17.49
N TRP A 41 15.04 9.17 -16.16
CA TRP A 41 15.59 8.02 -15.44
C TRP A 41 14.82 6.73 -15.71
N TRP A 42 13.48 6.80 -15.73
CA TRP A 42 12.61 5.64 -15.93
C TRP A 42 12.24 5.40 -17.39
N ALA A 43 12.83 6.10 -18.37
CA ALA A 43 12.41 6.03 -19.78
C ALA A 43 12.28 4.58 -20.32
N GLY A 44 13.21 3.68 -19.96
CA GLY A 44 13.18 2.26 -20.36
C GLY A 44 12.34 1.35 -19.45
N LEU A 45 11.94 1.82 -18.27
CA LEU A 45 11.28 1.06 -17.21
C LEU A 45 10.02 1.75 -16.68
N ILE A 46 9.43 2.66 -17.45
CA ILE A 46 8.32 3.53 -17.01
C ILE A 46 7.09 2.73 -16.57
N PHE A 47 6.94 1.51 -17.11
CA PHE A 47 5.90 0.58 -16.68
C PHE A 47 6.06 0.17 -15.20
N LEU A 48 7.28 -0.06 -14.69
CA LEU A 48 7.52 -0.39 -13.28
C LEU A 48 7.11 0.76 -12.38
N PHE A 49 7.44 1.98 -12.80
CA PHE A 49 7.03 3.20 -12.11
C PHE A 49 5.50 3.31 -12.04
N PHE A 50 4.80 3.01 -13.14
CA PHE A 50 3.34 3.00 -13.20
C PHE A 50 2.72 1.88 -12.33
N VAL A 51 3.32 0.69 -12.30
CA VAL A 51 2.91 -0.39 -11.38
C VAL A 51 2.94 0.08 -9.93
N GLY A 52 3.96 0.86 -9.55
CA GLY A 52 4.03 1.48 -8.23
C GLY A 52 2.87 2.42 -7.93
N PHE A 53 2.38 3.18 -8.92
CA PHE A 53 1.22 4.06 -8.77
C PHE A 53 -0.08 3.28 -8.60
N ILE A 54 -0.32 2.31 -9.49
CA ILE A 54 -1.50 1.47 -9.44
C ILE A 54 -1.56 0.67 -8.13
N THR A 55 -0.42 0.17 -7.65
CA THR A 55 -0.35 -0.53 -6.35
C THR A 55 -0.83 0.35 -5.20
N SER A 56 -0.35 1.60 -5.11
CA SER A 56 -0.81 2.54 -4.07
C SER A 56 -2.29 2.88 -4.18
N LEU A 57 -2.81 3.06 -5.40
CA LEU A 57 -4.23 3.32 -5.63
C LEU A 57 -5.10 2.12 -5.19
N ILE A 58 -4.72 0.91 -5.58
CA ILE A 58 -5.42 -0.32 -5.18
C ILE A 58 -5.38 -0.49 -3.66
N THR A 59 -4.28 -0.11 -3.01
CA THR A 59 -4.16 -0.15 -1.55
C THR A 59 -5.20 0.75 -0.87
N ALA A 60 -5.35 2.00 -1.34
CA ALA A 60 -6.36 2.90 -0.80
C ALA A 60 -7.80 2.39 -1.03
N VAL A 61 -8.07 1.82 -2.21
CA VAL A 61 -9.39 1.25 -2.53
C VAL A 61 -9.67 0.00 -1.70
N ASN A 62 -8.65 -0.80 -1.38
CA ASN A 62 -8.79 -2.04 -0.63
C ASN A 62 -9.35 -1.82 0.79
N SER A 63 -9.12 -0.66 1.40
CA SER A 63 -9.69 -0.34 2.71
C SER A 63 -11.23 -0.35 2.70
N PHE A 64 -11.87 -0.17 1.54
CA PHE A 64 -13.33 -0.23 1.37
C PHE A 64 -13.86 -1.63 1.02
N THR A 65 -13.01 -2.59 0.65
CA THR A 65 -13.44 -3.95 0.27
C THR A 65 -13.83 -4.77 1.51
N ARG A 66 -14.47 -5.94 1.32
CA ARG A 66 -14.91 -6.82 2.41
C ARG A 66 -14.64 -8.29 2.13
N GLY A 67 -14.62 -9.09 3.19
CA GLY A 67 -14.53 -10.55 3.12
C GLY A 67 -13.23 -11.02 2.48
N MET A 68 -13.29 -12.13 1.75
CA MET A 68 -12.12 -12.74 1.10
C MET A 68 -11.44 -11.81 0.08
N VAL A 69 -12.17 -10.84 -0.48
CA VAL A 69 -11.61 -9.86 -1.42
C VAL A 69 -10.55 -9.00 -0.73
N THR A 70 -10.81 -8.52 0.49
CA THR A 70 -9.82 -7.76 1.28
C THR A 70 -8.58 -8.58 1.54
N LEU A 71 -8.74 -9.84 1.94
CA LEU A 71 -7.64 -10.74 2.22
C LEU A 71 -6.75 -10.94 0.99
N ILE A 72 -7.33 -11.30 -0.15
CA ILE A 72 -6.60 -11.58 -1.39
C ILE A 72 -5.85 -10.32 -1.85
N ILE A 73 -6.54 -9.18 -1.91
CA ILE A 73 -5.94 -7.92 -2.37
C ILE A 73 -4.83 -7.47 -1.43
N SER A 74 -5.03 -7.49 -0.11
CA SER A 74 -3.99 -7.14 0.85
C SER A 74 -2.73 -8.01 0.72
N LEU A 75 -2.89 -9.32 0.55
CA LEU A 75 -1.74 -10.22 0.37
C LEU A 75 -0.99 -9.92 -0.93
N VAL A 76 -1.72 -9.69 -2.03
CA VAL A 76 -1.13 -9.32 -3.32
C VAL A 76 -0.38 -7.99 -3.23
N ILE A 77 -0.95 -6.97 -2.58
CA ILE A 77 -0.28 -5.69 -2.37
C ILE A 77 1.00 -5.85 -1.57
N VAL A 78 0.99 -6.63 -0.49
CA VAL A 78 2.19 -6.87 0.33
C VAL A 78 3.29 -7.49 -0.53
N ILE A 79 2.98 -8.51 -1.32
CA ILE A 79 3.96 -9.17 -2.20
C ILE A 79 4.51 -8.19 -3.23
N ILE A 80 3.63 -7.49 -3.98
CA ILE A 80 4.05 -6.53 -5.00
C ILE A 80 4.89 -5.42 -4.38
N SER A 81 4.47 -4.88 -3.23
CA SER A 81 5.20 -3.80 -2.56
C SER A 81 6.56 -4.27 -2.03
N MET A 82 6.70 -5.52 -1.59
CA MET A 82 8.00 -6.10 -1.24
C MET A 82 8.91 -6.25 -2.46
N CYS A 83 8.37 -6.68 -3.61
CA CYS A 83 9.13 -6.74 -4.86
C CYS A 83 9.59 -5.33 -5.32
N LEU A 84 8.68 -4.35 -5.29
CA LEU A 84 9.00 -2.96 -5.64
C LEU A 84 10.02 -2.35 -4.66
N LEU A 85 9.93 -2.66 -3.36
CA LEU A 85 10.91 -2.26 -2.37
C LEU A 85 12.29 -2.88 -2.67
N GLY A 86 12.33 -4.14 -3.09
CA GLY A 86 13.55 -4.78 -3.57
C GLY A 86 14.17 -4.04 -4.76
N ILE A 87 13.34 -3.62 -5.72
CA ILE A 87 13.79 -2.81 -6.87
C ILE A 87 14.33 -1.45 -6.39
N ASP A 88 13.62 -0.76 -5.49
CA ASP A 88 14.09 0.52 -4.92
C ASP A 88 15.45 0.36 -4.24
N ILE A 89 15.66 -0.72 -3.48
CA ILE A 89 16.94 -1.03 -2.82
C ILE A 89 18.05 -1.31 -3.84
N LEU A 90 17.76 -2.04 -4.92
CA LEU A 90 18.73 -2.26 -5.99
C LEU A 90 19.09 -0.95 -6.70
N CYS A 91 18.11 -0.10 -6.98
CA CYS A 91 18.33 1.24 -7.54
C CYS A 91 19.15 2.13 -6.59
N LEU A 92 18.87 2.07 -5.28
CA LEU A 92 19.65 2.74 -4.23
C LEU A 92 21.11 2.31 -4.20
N LEU A 93 21.37 1.01 -4.28
CA LEU A 93 22.74 0.47 -4.30
C LEU A 93 23.48 0.85 -5.58
N GLY A 94 22.79 0.82 -6.73
CA GLY A 94 23.34 1.32 -7.99
C GLY A 94 23.68 2.81 -7.93
N PHE A 95 22.82 3.60 -7.28
CA PHE A 95 23.03 5.02 -7.06
C PHE A 95 24.21 5.31 -6.14
N ALA A 96 24.34 4.59 -5.03
CA ALA A 96 25.47 4.74 -4.11
C ALA A 96 26.83 4.40 -4.76
N ALA A 97 26.82 3.61 -5.83
CA ALA A 97 28.01 3.29 -6.61
C ALA A 97 28.29 4.31 -7.73
N SER A 98 27.29 5.07 -8.19
CA SER A 98 27.48 6.19 -9.11
C SER A 98 27.84 7.45 -8.33
N LEU A 99 28.89 8.18 -8.73
CA LEU A 99 29.27 9.48 -8.16
C LEU A 99 28.28 10.61 -8.56
N ASP A 100 26.98 10.30 -8.57
CA ASP A 100 25.91 11.20 -8.97
C ASP A 100 25.38 11.97 -7.75
N ASP A 101 25.17 13.27 -7.89
CA ASP A 101 24.74 14.17 -6.82
C ASP A 101 23.19 14.32 -6.74
N ALA A 102 22.46 13.71 -7.68
CA ALA A 102 20.99 13.79 -7.73
C ALA A 102 20.32 13.13 -6.51
N SER A 103 19.23 13.70 -5.99
CA SER A 103 18.55 13.03 -4.86
C SER A 103 17.73 11.83 -5.33
N LEU A 104 17.53 10.85 -4.44
CA LEU A 104 16.71 9.65 -4.70
C LEU A 104 15.27 9.99 -5.14
N ILE A 105 14.75 11.08 -4.58
CA ILE A 105 13.42 11.60 -4.86
C ILE A 105 13.35 12.18 -6.28
N ASP A 106 14.43 12.80 -6.76
CA ASP A 106 14.52 13.33 -8.14
C ASP A 106 14.59 12.22 -9.18
N ARG A 107 15.05 11.03 -8.77
CA ARG A 107 15.06 9.81 -9.59
C ARG A 107 13.79 8.98 -9.44
N GLY A 108 12.83 9.40 -8.61
CA GLY A 108 11.56 8.71 -8.42
C GLY A 108 11.68 7.38 -7.65
N ILE A 109 12.72 7.22 -6.84
CA ILE A 109 12.93 6.04 -5.99
C ILE A 109 12.24 6.28 -4.65
N PHE A 110 11.20 5.51 -4.35
CA PHE A 110 10.27 5.77 -3.24
C PHE A 110 10.09 4.59 -2.28
N PRO A 111 11.17 4.11 -1.60
CA PRO A 111 11.10 2.96 -0.70
C PRO A 111 10.08 3.16 0.41
N LEU A 112 9.95 4.40 0.91
CA LEU A 112 8.96 4.77 1.92
C LEU A 112 7.53 4.50 1.45
N VAL A 113 7.20 4.77 0.18
CA VAL A 113 5.84 4.54 -0.34
C VAL A 113 5.50 3.06 -0.34
N ASN A 114 6.44 2.19 -0.71
CA ASN A 114 6.24 0.75 -0.70
C ASN A 114 6.10 0.21 0.74
N ILE A 115 6.87 0.74 1.70
CA ILE A 115 6.70 0.44 3.13
C ILE A 115 5.30 0.86 3.62
N LEU A 116 4.85 2.06 3.26
CA LEU A 116 3.53 2.54 3.67
C LEU A 116 2.40 1.71 3.05
N ASN A 117 2.52 1.27 1.79
CA ASN A 117 1.55 0.37 1.17
C ASN A 117 1.47 -0.99 1.90
N ILE A 118 2.62 -1.55 2.32
CA ILE A 118 2.68 -2.77 3.13
C ILE A 118 1.96 -2.55 4.46
N LEU A 119 2.29 -1.48 5.17
CA LEU A 119 1.68 -1.15 6.46
C LEU A 119 0.16 -0.98 6.34
N ALA A 120 -0.30 -0.22 5.34
CA ALA A 120 -1.72 -0.05 5.07
C ALA A 120 -2.43 -1.39 4.83
N SER A 121 -1.80 -2.28 4.05
CA SER A 121 -2.34 -3.62 3.78
C SER A 121 -2.39 -4.51 5.01
N VAL A 122 -1.41 -4.40 5.92
CA VAL A 122 -1.41 -5.09 7.21
C VAL A 122 -2.57 -4.61 8.08
N PHE A 123 -2.81 -3.30 8.13
CA PHE A 123 -3.96 -2.73 8.84
C PHE A 123 -5.30 -3.19 8.25
N ASP A 124 -5.40 -3.29 6.93
CA ASP A 124 -6.58 -3.86 6.25
C ASP A 124 -6.79 -5.34 6.62
N LEU A 125 -5.72 -6.13 6.74
CA LEU A 125 -5.77 -7.53 7.18
C LEU A 125 -6.22 -7.65 8.64
N ILE A 126 -5.66 -6.84 9.54
CA ILE A 126 -6.08 -6.80 10.95
C ILE A 126 -7.57 -6.44 11.03
N GLY A 127 -8.01 -5.45 10.23
CA GLY A 127 -9.42 -5.08 10.13
C GLY A 127 -10.31 -6.22 9.64
N PHE A 128 -9.86 -6.97 8.62
CA PHE A 128 -10.54 -8.17 8.13
C PHE A 128 -10.71 -9.24 9.22
N PHE A 129 -9.62 -9.61 9.91
CA PHE A 129 -9.67 -10.63 10.96
C PHE A 129 -10.53 -10.19 12.15
N PHE A 130 -10.50 -8.90 12.50
CA PHE A 130 -11.35 -8.36 13.55
C PHE A 130 -12.84 -8.49 13.21
N ILE A 131 -13.24 -8.13 11.99
CA ILE A 131 -14.63 -8.24 11.52
C ILE A 131 -15.06 -9.71 11.48
N LYS A 132 -14.20 -10.60 10.95
CA LYS A 132 -14.47 -12.03 10.88
C LYS A 132 -14.70 -12.65 12.26
N ASN A 133 -13.78 -12.41 13.20
CA ASN A 133 -13.86 -12.96 14.56
C ASN A 133 -15.10 -12.44 15.31
N HIS A 134 -15.48 -11.18 15.10
CA HIS A 134 -16.69 -10.62 15.70
C HIS A 134 -17.96 -11.25 15.13
N HIS A 135 -17.98 -11.59 13.84
CA HIS A 135 -19.11 -12.27 13.21
C HIS A 135 -19.27 -13.71 13.72
N GLU A 136 -18.18 -14.46 13.85
CA GLU A 136 -18.19 -15.83 14.38
C GLU A 136 -18.71 -15.88 15.83
N ARG A 137 -18.32 -14.92 16.68
CA ARG A 137 -18.80 -14.81 18.06
C ARG A 137 -20.31 -14.52 18.18
N LEU A 138 -20.91 -13.89 17.17
CA LEU A 138 -22.35 -13.62 17.15
C LEU A 138 -23.17 -14.85 16.69
N LEU A 139 -22.57 -15.73 15.89
CA LEU A 139 -23.21 -16.94 15.36
C LEU A 139 -23.13 -18.12 16.32
N PHE A 140 -22.07 -18.19 17.15
CA PHE A 140 -21.84 -19.28 18.10
C PHE A 140 -21.53 -18.73 19.51
N PRO A 141 -22.56 -18.22 20.23
CA PRO A 141 -22.35 -17.62 21.55
C PRO A 141 -22.03 -18.63 22.67
N ASP A 142 -22.39 -19.91 22.49
CA ASP A 142 -22.43 -20.91 23.59
C ASP A 142 -21.26 -21.92 23.61
N ASP A 143 -20.23 -21.78 22.75
CA ASP A 143 -19.05 -22.67 22.76
C ASP A 143 -17.97 -22.25 23.80
N ARG A 144 -18.38 -21.75 24.98
CA ARG A 144 -17.48 -21.43 26.10
C ARG A 144 -17.98 -21.92 27.45
#